data_AF-A0A4R4Y7W5-F1
#
_entry.id   AF-A0A4R4Y7W5-F1
#
_cell.length_a   1.000
_cell.length_b   1.000
_cell.length_c   1.000
_cell.angle_alpha   90.00
_cell.angle_beta   90.00
_cell.angle_gamma   90.00
#
_symmetry.space_group_name_H-M   'P 1'
#
loop_
_entity.id
_entity.type
_entity.pdbx_description
1 polymer ?
#
loop_
_entity_poly.entity_id
_entity_poly.type
_entity_poly.pdbx_seq_one_letter_code
_entity_poly.pdbx_strand_id
1 'polypeptide(L)'
;MWLDEIATPTILTHDRLGHSMPGIGGTYAHVSPFMRDQLRARLQARWEATLDERLAICPTSPVPLLNGLLAARRAAVATPHLQVIVSQPSPNRVGDRGRGVAEGVAPSGESR
;
A
#
# COMPACT_ATOMS: atom_id res chain seq x y z
N MET A 1 18.62 15.04 22.22
CA MET A 1 17.62 15.74 21.36
C MET A 1 16.93 14.68 20.52
N TRP A 2 15.62 14.76 20.29
CA TRP A 2 14.84 13.72 19.60
C TRP A 2 15.37 13.29 18.20
N LEU A 3 16.09 14.16 17.47
CA LEU A 3 16.74 13.79 16.21
C LEU A 3 17.84 12.72 16.37
N ASP A 4 18.46 12.65 17.55
CA ASP A 4 19.47 11.65 17.91
C ASP A 4 18.84 10.25 18.06
N GLU A 5 17.62 10.20 18.64
CA GLU A 5 16.87 8.96 18.85
C GLU A 5 16.47 8.28 17.53
N ILE A 6 16.31 9.05 16.45
CA ILE A 6 16.06 8.53 15.09
C ILE A 6 17.35 8.35 14.26
N ALA A 7 18.51 8.33 14.94
CA ALA A 7 19.85 8.16 14.36
C ALA A 7 20.17 9.15 13.23
N THR A 8 19.80 10.42 13.41
CA THR A 8 20.09 11.47 12.43
C THR A 8 21.58 11.82 12.43
N PRO A 9 22.26 11.83 11.27
CA PRO A 9 23.67 12.21 11.21
C PRO A 9 23.91 13.62 11.77
N THR A 10 24.98 13.80 12.55
CA THR A 10 25.29 15.07 13.25
C THR A 10 25.35 16.28 12.32
N ILE A 11 25.91 16.14 11.12
CA ILE A 11 25.93 17.23 10.11
C ILE A 11 24.53 17.66 9.68
N LEU A 12 23.59 16.72 9.60
CA LEU A 12 22.21 17.00 9.25
C LEU A 12 21.49 17.69 10.41
N THR A 13 21.76 17.28 11.65
CA THR A 13 21.22 17.94 12.85
C THR A 13 21.71 19.39 12.93
N HIS A 14 23.00 19.64 12.71
CA HIS A 14 23.56 20.99 12.68
C HIS A 14 22.93 21.84 11.55
N ASP A 15 22.88 21.34 10.31
CA ASP A 15 22.20 21.99 9.16
C ASP A 15 20.75 22.37 9.48
N ARG A 16 19.99 21.44 10.09
CA ARG A 16 18.55 21.65 10.39
C ARG A 16 18.31 22.65 11.51
N LEU A 17 19.21 22.73 12.48
CA LEU A 17 19.11 23.68 13.59
C LEU A 17 19.70 25.05 13.24
N GLY A 18 20.24 25.23 12.03
CA GLY A 18 20.93 26.46 11.62
C GLY A 18 22.30 26.63 12.29
N HIS A 19 22.86 25.55 12.84
CA HIS A 19 24.18 25.56 13.44
C HIS A 19 25.23 25.14 12.42
N SER A 20 26.37 25.84 12.40
CA SER A 20 27.55 25.32 11.71
C SER A 20 28.16 24.17 12.52
N MET A 21 28.66 23.13 11.84
CA MET A 21 29.42 22.09 12.53
C MET A 21 30.83 22.63 12.86
N PRO A 22 31.28 22.58 14.13
CA PRO A 22 32.62 23.01 14.48
C PRO A 22 33.70 22.00 14.02
N GLY A 23 34.91 22.50 13.80
CA GLY A 23 36.10 21.68 13.51
C GLY A 23 36.20 21.16 12.08
N ILE A 24 37.13 20.22 11.85
CA ILE A 24 37.45 19.63 10.53
C ILE A 24 36.23 18.98 9.88
N GLY A 25 35.33 18.42 10.70
CA GLY A 25 34.08 17.83 10.21
C GLY A 25 33.22 18.83 9.45
N GLY A 26 33.15 20.10 9.88
CA GLY A 26 32.36 21.13 9.19
C GLY A 26 32.95 21.55 7.84
N THR A 27 34.25 21.32 7.62
CA THR A 27 34.92 21.64 6.36
C THR A 27 34.62 20.59 5.27
N TYR A 28 34.44 19.32 5.66
CA TYR A 28 34.31 18.21 4.70
C TYR A 28 32.93 17.54 4.70
N ALA A 29 32.15 17.68 5.77
CA ALA A 29 30.83 17.09 5.83
C ALA A 29 29.81 18.02 5.15
N HIS A 30 29.19 17.52 4.09
CA HIS A 30 28.09 18.20 3.41
C HIS A 30 26.81 17.40 3.54
N VAL A 31 25.70 18.11 3.73
CA VAL A 31 24.39 17.47 3.67
C VAL A 31 24.04 17.15 2.23
N SER A 32 23.96 15.84 1.93
CA SER A 32 23.48 15.38 0.65
C SER A 32 21.95 15.37 0.57
N PRO A 33 21.36 15.43 -0.63
CA PRO A 33 19.91 15.24 -0.83
C PRO A 33 19.41 13.92 -0.23
N PHE A 34 20.16 12.82 -0.43
CA PHE A 34 19.81 11.51 0.10
C PHE A 34 19.68 11.49 1.64
N MET A 35 20.54 12.21 2.36
CA MET A 35 20.43 12.32 3.82
C MET A 35 19.14 13.04 4.24
N ARG A 36 18.74 14.06 3.48
CA ARG A 36 17.47 14.80 3.71
C ARG A 36 16.26 13.91 3.44
N ASP A 37 16.32 13.11 2.38
CA ASP A 37 15.25 12.18 2.03
C ASP A 37 15.09 11.07 3.07
N GLN A 38 16.22 10.51 3.55
CA GLN A 38 16.19 9.56 4.67
C GLN A 38 15.60 10.17 5.93
N LEU A 39 15.98 11.40 6.29
CA LEU A 39 15.39 12.07 7.45
C LEU A 39 13.88 12.24 7.25
N ARG A 40 13.44 12.70 6.08
CA ARG A 40 12.01 12.86 5.78
C ARG A 40 11.26 11.54 5.91
N ALA A 41 11.81 10.44 5.39
CA ALA A 41 11.21 9.12 5.50
C ALA A 41 11.07 8.67 6.96
N ARG A 42 12.10 8.89 7.79
CA ARG A 42 12.06 8.56 9.22
C ARG A 42 11.05 9.40 9.99
N LEU A 43 10.99 10.70 9.71
CA LEU A 43 10.00 11.61 10.30
C LEU A 43 8.57 11.21 9.91
N GLN A 44 8.36 10.85 8.64
CA GLN A 44 7.08 10.36 8.15
C GLN A 44 6.67 9.08 8.86
N ALA A 45 7.56 8.08 8.95
CA ALA A 45 7.28 6.83 9.64
C ALA A 45 6.96 7.05 11.13
N ARG A 46 7.69 7.95 11.80
CA ARG A 46 7.42 8.27 13.20
C ARG A 46 6.09 8.99 13.37
N TRP A 47 5.75 9.94 12.50
CA TRP A 47 4.43 10.56 12.47
C TRP A 47 3.31 9.53 12.29
N GLU A 48 3.49 8.59 11.37
CA GLU A 48 2.51 7.54 11.14
C GLU A 48 2.34 6.63 12.35
N ALA A 49 3.42 6.24 13.02
CA ALA A 49 3.36 5.49 14.27
C ALA A 49 2.62 6.27 15.38
N THR A 50 2.84 7.59 15.50
CA THR A 50 2.11 8.41 16.48
C THR A 50 0.61 8.45 16.22
N LEU A 51 0.16 8.30 14.95
CA LEU A 51 -1.27 8.23 14.65
C LEU A 51 -1.89 6.91 15.11
N ASP A 52 -1.15 5.79 15.04
CA ASP A 52 -1.60 4.51 15.59
C ASP A 52 -1.66 4.53 17.11
N GLU A 53 -0.62 5.07 17.77
CA GLU A 53 -0.60 5.33 19.21
C GLU A 53 -1.81 6.21 19.61
N ARG A 54 -2.07 7.28 18.86
CA ARG A 54 -3.19 8.20 19.11
C ARG A 54 -4.55 7.53 18.94
N LEU A 55 -4.68 6.61 17.97
CA LEU A 55 -5.89 5.84 17.73
C LEU A 55 -6.19 4.89 18.89
N ALA A 56 -5.16 4.26 19.47
CA ALA A 56 -5.28 3.41 20.65
C ALA A 56 -5.76 4.18 21.89
N ILE A 57 -5.38 5.46 22.03
CA ILE A 57 -5.83 6.31 23.14
C ILE A 57 -7.29 6.74 22.95
N CYS A 58 -7.64 7.28 21.78
CA CYS A 58 -9.00 7.68 21.48
C CYS A 58 -9.28 7.64 19.96
N PRO A 59 -10.33 6.95 19.50
CA PRO A 59 -10.56 6.71 18.07
C PRO A 59 -11.05 7.93 17.29
N THR A 60 -11.41 9.03 17.96
CA THR A 60 -11.94 10.24 17.34
C THR A 60 -11.21 11.51 17.84
N SER A 61 -11.40 12.61 17.11
CA SER A 61 -10.84 13.90 17.46
C SER A 61 -11.82 15.03 17.10
N PRO A 62 -11.91 16.10 17.91
CA PRO A 62 -12.65 17.30 17.52
C PRO A 62 -11.96 18.08 16.38
N VAL A 63 -10.68 17.83 16.12
CA VAL A 63 -9.93 18.46 15.01
C VAL A 63 -10.27 17.73 13.70
N PRO A 64 -10.94 18.36 12.72
CA PRO A 64 -11.48 17.65 11.55
C PRO A 64 -10.44 16.92 10.72
N LEU A 65 -9.29 17.55 10.47
CA LEU A 65 -8.19 16.95 9.70
C LEU A 65 -7.67 15.67 10.37
N LEU A 66 -7.39 15.74 11.67
CA LEU A 66 -6.91 14.58 12.43
C LEU A 66 -8.00 13.51 12.52
N ASN A 67 -9.26 13.89 12.71
CA ASN A 67 -10.37 12.94 12.74
C ASN A 67 -10.51 12.18 11.41
N GLY A 68 -10.31 12.87 10.28
CA GLY A 68 -10.26 12.25 8.96
C GLY A 68 -9.13 11.22 8.83
N LEU A 69 -7.92 11.56 9.29
CA LEU A 69 -6.78 10.64 9.30
C LEU A 69 -7.03 9.40 10.19
N LEU A 70 -7.61 9.59 11.37
CA LEU A 70 -7.96 8.49 12.28
C LEU A 70 -9.08 7.62 11.71
N ALA A 71 -10.07 8.22 11.03
CA ALA A 71 -11.13 7.47 10.36
C ALA A 71 -10.59 6.59 9.22
N ALA A 72 -9.69 7.14 8.38
CA ALA A 72 -9.04 6.38 7.31
C ALA A 72 -8.23 5.18 7.86
N ARG A 73 -7.49 5.37 8.96
CA ARG A 73 -6.74 4.29 9.62
C ARG A 73 -7.66 3.20 10.18
N ARG A 74 -8.77 3.56 10.83
CA ARG A 74 -9.75 2.58 11.32
C ARG A 74 -10.33 1.74 10.16
N ALA A 75 -10.64 2.37 9.02
CA ALA A 75 -11.13 1.66 7.85
C ALA A 75 -10.09 0.68 7.27
N ALA A 76 -8.81 1.07 7.25
CA ALA A 76 -7.72 0.20 6.82
C ALA A 76 -7.56 -1.03 7.73
N VAL A 77 -7.65 -0.87 9.05
CA VAL A 77 -7.59 -2.00 10.01
C VAL A 77 -8.82 -2.91 9.88
N ALA A 78 -9.99 -2.35 9.63
CA ALA A 78 -11.25 -3.09 9.51
C ALA A 78 -11.37 -3.90 8.21
N THR A 79 -10.47 -3.70 7.24
CA THR A 79 -10.48 -4.43 5.98
C THR A 79 -9.37 -5.50 5.99
N PRO A 80 -9.56 -6.65 6.66
CA PRO A 80 -8.63 -7.76 6.48
C PRO A 80 -8.73 -8.22 5.02
N HIS A 81 -7.57 -8.39 4.40
CA HIS A 81 -7.44 -9.00 3.08
C HIS A 81 -8.21 -10.34 3.04
N LEU A 82 -9.43 -10.32 2.51
CA LEU A 82 -10.10 -11.53 2.10
C LEU A 82 -9.28 -12.05 0.92
N GLN A 83 -8.39 -13.02 1.19
CA GLN A 83 -7.78 -13.82 0.15
C GLN A 83 -8.93 -14.51 -0.59
N VAL A 84 -9.34 -13.94 -1.71
CA VAL A 84 -10.31 -14.56 -2.60
C VAL A 84 -9.65 -15.85 -3.08
N ILE A 85 -10.03 -16.98 -2.47
CA ILE A 85 -9.72 -18.31 -2.98
C ILE A 85 -10.49 -18.42 -4.30
N VAL A 86 -9.83 -18.02 -5.39
CA VAL A 86 -10.35 -18.23 -6.75
C VAL A 86 -10.34 -19.74 -6.97
N SER A 87 -11.50 -20.37 -6.80
CA SER A 87 -11.73 -21.74 -7.24
C SER A 87 -11.59 -21.77 -8.76
N GLN A 88 -10.46 -22.26 -9.27
CA GLN A 88 -10.28 -22.47 -10.70
C GLN A 88 -11.18 -23.64 -11.14
N PRO A 89 -12.07 -23.47 -12.13
CA PRO A 89 -12.84 -24.58 -12.67
C PRO A 89 -11.92 -25.54 -13.45
N SER A 90 -12.00 -26.82 -13.09
CA SER A 90 -11.22 -27.93 -13.67
C SER A 90 -11.34 -28.00 -15.20
N PRO A 91 -10.24 -28.15 -15.96
CA PRO A 91 -10.22 -27.97 -17.41
C PRO A 91 -10.77 -29.16 -18.22
N ASN A 92 -11.24 -30.24 -17.58
CA ASN A 92 -11.49 -31.50 -18.29
C ASN A 92 -12.96 -31.92 -18.32
N ARG A 93 -13.78 -31.19 -19.11
CA ARG A 93 -15.15 -31.62 -19.44
C ARG A 93 -15.50 -31.54 -20.93
N VAL A 94 -14.51 -31.58 -21.82
CA VAL A 94 -14.75 -31.66 -23.27
C VAL A 94 -14.58 -33.10 -23.74
N GLY A 95 -15.64 -33.63 -24.36
CA GLY A 95 -15.78 -35.01 -24.83
C GLY A 95 -16.88 -35.70 -24.03
N ASP A 96 -18.04 -36.06 -24.55
CA ASP A 96 -18.31 -36.60 -25.87
C ASP A 96 -19.83 -36.59 -26.05
N ARG A 97 -20.35 -35.79 -26.99
CA ARG A 97 -21.74 -35.87 -27.46
C ARG A 97 -21.79 -35.53 -28.93
N GLY A 98 -21.97 -36.54 -29.78
CA GLY A 98 -22.23 -36.31 -31.20
C GLY A 98 -22.21 -37.55 -32.09
N ARG A 99 -22.94 -38.62 -31.74
CA ARG A 99 -23.35 -39.63 -32.73
C ARG A 99 -24.86 -39.87 -32.60
N GLY A 100 -25.62 -39.15 -33.41
CA GLY A 100 -27.07 -39.26 -33.49
C GLY A 100 -27.54 -39.06 -34.93
N VAL A 101 -27.73 -40.20 -35.61
CA VAL A 101 -28.73 -40.55 -36.62
C VAL A 101 -28.96 -39.61 -37.82
N ALA A 102 -28.64 -40.13 -39.01
CA ALA A 102 -29.17 -39.66 -40.28
C ALA A 102 -30.60 -40.20 -40.46
N GLU A 103 -31.57 -39.31 -40.68
CA GLU A 103 -32.90 -39.68 -41.16
C GLU A 103 -33.23 -38.79 -42.37
N GLY A 104 -33.28 -39.43 -43.53
CA GLY A 104 -33.54 -38.80 -44.82
C GLY A 104 -35.05 -38.56 -45.00
N VAL A 105 -35.43 -37.30 -45.11
CA VAL A 105 -36.77 -36.86 -45.52
C VAL A 105 -36.78 -36.72 -47.05
N ALA A 106 -37.67 -37.48 -47.69
CA ALA A 106 -38.09 -37.26 -49.08
C ALA A 106 -39.46 -36.55 -49.08
N PRO A 107 -39.69 -35.59 -49.98
CA PRO A 107 -41.03 -35.35 -50.48
C PRO A 107 -41.11 -35.55 -52.00
N SER A 108 -42.05 -36.41 -52.38
CA SER A 108 -42.48 -36.71 -53.75
C SER A 108 -43.06 -35.48 -54.44
N GLY A 109 -42.65 -35.28 -55.69
CA GLY A 109 -43.27 -34.36 -56.64
C GLY A 109 -44.42 -35.00 -57.41
N GLU A 110 -45.55 -34.29 -57.41
CA GLU A 110 -46.39 -33.88 -58.55
C GLU A 110 -46.88 -34.88 -59.62
N SER A 111 -48.21 -35.04 -59.64
CA SER A 111 -49.14 -35.06 -60.79
C SER A 111 -48.80 -35.80 -62.09
N ARG A 112 -49.55 -36.89 -62.34
CA ARG A 112 -50.53 -36.93 -63.45
C ARG A 112 -51.66 -37.90 -63.15
#